data_AF-A0A8T0TPI1-F1
#
_entry.id   AF-A0A8T0TPI1-F1
#
_cell.length_a   1.000
_cell.length_b   1.000
_cell.length_c   1.000
_cell.angle_alpha   90.00
_cell.angle_beta   90.00
_cell.angle_gamma   90.00
#
_symmetry.space_group_name_H-M   'P 1'
#
loop_
_entity.id
_entity.type
_entity.pdbx_description
1 polymer ?
#
loop_
_entity_poly.entity_id
_entity_poly.type
_entity_poly.pdbx_seq_one_letter_code
_entity_poly.pdbx_strand_id
1 'polypeptide(L)'
;MDVDTKCVLCNRQTEDRGHLFFKCKDAIKVWEILRLEEHMEVLATSSGGAEAVSYILKVKEDVQMKLIVLLWQWWNERNRVREGEKRRGAEDLAYVIEKHAVEFLGIEKEAVVVPNKPVQRWRKPMNEKMKINSDGAFTADTGEGGWGYVIRDGDGMVL
;
A
#
# COMPACT_ATOMS: atom_id res chain seq x y z
N MET A 1 -28.48 -12.83 -7.75
CA MET A 1 -27.96 -11.99 -6.67
C MET A 1 -27.65 -10.65 -7.28
N ASP A 2 -28.34 -9.59 -6.85
CA ASP A 2 -27.97 -8.23 -7.24
C ASP A 2 -26.74 -7.84 -6.41
N VAL A 3 -25.64 -7.49 -7.08
CA VAL A 3 -24.44 -7.01 -6.40
C VAL A 3 -24.64 -5.52 -6.16
N ASP A 4 -24.62 -5.09 -4.89
CA ASP A 4 -24.62 -3.65 -4.61
C ASP A 4 -23.34 -3.03 -5.16
N THR A 5 -23.49 -2.16 -6.15
CA THR A 5 -22.37 -1.49 -6.81
C THR A 5 -22.00 -0.18 -6.15
N LYS A 6 -22.71 0.23 -5.08
CA LYS A 6 -22.41 1.47 -4.37
C LYS A 6 -21.07 1.38 -3.63
N CYS A 7 -20.41 2.53 -3.54
CA CYS A 7 -19.22 2.72 -2.73
C CYS A 7 -19.46 2.26 -1.30
N VAL A 8 -18.67 1.29 -0.85
CA VAL A 8 -18.80 0.66 0.46
C VAL A 8 -18.57 1.66 1.60
N LEU A 9 -17.83 2.73 1.33
CA LEU A 9 -17.48 3.73 2.33
C LEU A 9 -18.54 4.81 2.51
N CYS A 10 -19.07 5.37 1.41
CA CYS A 10 -20.01 6.50 1.49
C CYS A 10 -21.47 6.14 1.23
N ASN A 11 -21.72 4.99 0.58
CA ASN A 11 -23.01 4.48 0.15
C ASN A 11 -23.83 5.46 -0.72
N ARG A 12 -23.16 6.27 -1.57
CA ARG A 12 -23.83 7.32 -2.39
C ARG A 12 -23.81 7.08 -3.89
N GLN A 13 -22.66 6.71 -4.45
CA GLN A 13 -22.46 6.54 -5.89
C GLN A 13 -21.89 5.16 -6.17
N THR A 14 -21.96 4.72 -7.42
CA THR A 14 -21.26 3.52 -7.88
C THR A 14 -19.78 3.61 -7.55
N GLU A 15 -19.23 2.53 -7.01
CA GLU A 15 -17.80 2.42 -6.73
C GLU A 15 -17.04 2.26 -8.04
N ASP A 16 -16.29 3.28 -8.41
CA ASP A 16 -15.20 3.18 -9.37
C ASP A 16 -13.91 3.71 -8.71
N ARG A 17 -12.76 3.56 -9.38
CA ARG A 17 -11.47 4.00 -8.84
C ARG A 17 -11.45 5.50 -8.59
N GLY A 18 -12.03 6.29 -9.49
CA GLY A 18 -12.07 7.75 -9.37
C GLY A 18 -12.97 8.19 -8.21
N HIS A 19 -14.14 7.57 -8.06
CA HIS A 19 -15.00 7.80 -6.91
C HIS A 19 -14.31 7.39 -5.63
N LEU A 20 -13.81 6.16 -5.54
CA LEU A 20 -13.21 5.61 -4.34
C LEU A 20 -12.12 6.55 -3.79
N PHE A 21 -11.18 6.98 -4.63
CA PHE A 21 -10.03 7.75 -4.17
C PHE A 21 -10.24 9.27 -4.15
N PHE A 22 -11.05 9.84 -5.05
CA PHE A 22 -11.02 11.29 -5.31
C PHE A 22 -12.38 11.99 -5.24
N LYS A 23 -13.50 11.28 -5.39
CA LYS A 23 -14.85 11.91 -5.38
C LYS A 23 -15.71 11.46 -4.20
N CYS A 24 -15.30 10.43 -3.48
CA CYS A 24 -15.97 9.94 -2.30
C CYS A 24 -15.91 11.01 -1.20
N LYS A 25 -17.06 11.44 -0.69
CA LYS A 25 -17.18 12.45 0.39
C LYS A 25 -16.26 12.15 1.59
N ASP A 26 -16.05 10.87 1.82
CA ASP A 26 -15.35 10.33 2.96
C ASP A 26 -13.84 10.27 2.72
N ALA A 27 -13.43 10.08 1.45
CA ALA A 27 -12.06 10.25 1.02
C ALA A 27 -11.66 11.73 1.07
N ILE A 28 -12.51 12.61 0.53
CA ILE A 28 -12.28 14.07 0.48
C ILE A 28 -11.93 14.63 1.86
N LYS A 29 -12.66 14.23 2.91
CA LYS A 29 -12.34 14.65 4.29
C LYS A 29 -10.91 14.31 4.72
N VAL A 30 -10.40 13.14 4.32
CA VAL A 30 -9.04 12.71 4.66
C VAL A 30 -8.02 13.55 3.87
N TRP A 31 -8.30 13.82 2.59
CA TRP A 31 -7.51 14.74 1.78
C TRP A 31 -7.45 16.16 2.38
N GLU A 32 -8.58 16.69 2.85
CA GLU A 32 -8.70 18.00 3.49
C GLU A 32 -7.91 18.08 4.81
N ILE A 33 -8.02 17.07 5.68
CA ILE A 33 -7.28 17.02 6.95
C ILE A 33 -5.77 16.99 6.70
N LEU A 34 -5.34 16.25 5.67
CA LEU A 34 -3.92 16.15 5.28
C LEU A 34 -3.41 17.34 4.47
N ARG A 35 -4.31 18.24 4.03
CA ARG A 35 -4.02 19.41 3.19
C ARG A 35 -3.36 19.04 1.85
N LEU A 36 -3.91 18.03 1.18
CA LEU A 36 -3.39 17.48 -0.08
C LEU A 36 -4.38 17.65 -1.25
N GLU A 37 -5.31 18.59 -1.17
CA GLU A 37 -6.40 18.81 -2.13
C GLU A 37 -5.86 19.13 -3.54
N GLU A 38 -4.79 19.93 -3.63
CA GLU A 38 -4.17 20.26 -4.92
C GLU A 38 -3.67 19.00 -5.66
N HIS A 39 -3.15 18.03 -4.92
CA HIS A 39 -2.68 16.76 -5.48
C HIS A 39 -3.85 15.85 -5.84
N MET A 40 -4.90 15.85 -5.01
CA MET A 40 -6.13 15.10 -5.27
C MET A 40 -6.76 15.53 -6.60
N GLU A 41 -6.83 16.84 -6.87
CA GLU A 41 -7.40 17.38 -8.11
C GLU A 41 -6.62 16.91 -9.35
N VAL A 42 -5.29 16.97 -9.32
CA VAL A 42 -4.45 16.49 -10.43
C VAL A 42 -4.61 14.98 -10.65
N LEU A 43 -4.65 14.20 -9.56
CA LEU A 43 -4.86 12.76 -9.61
C LEU A 43 -6.26 12.39 -10.14
N ALA A 44 -7.28 13.17 -9.79
CA ALA A 44 -8.64 12.98 -10.27
C ALA A 44 -8.79 13.22 -11.77
N THR A 45 -7.92 14.06 -12.36
CA THR A 45 -7.90 14.35 -13.81
C THR A 45 -6.99 13.43 -14.61
N SER A 46 -6.22 12.55 -13.95
CA SER A 46 -5.31 11.63 -14.64
C SER A 46 -6.07 10.64 -15.54
N SER A 47 -5.55 10.42 -16.75
CA SER A 47 -6.13 9.50 -17.74
C SER A 47 -6.04 8.02 -17.34
N GLY A 48 -5.20 7.69 -16.35
CA GLY A 48 -5.08 6.34 -15.81
C GLY A 48 -4.03 6.21 -14.71
N GLY A 49 -3.85 4.97 -14.23
CA GLY A 49 -2.93 4.68 -13.13
C GLY A 49 -1.47 4.99 -13.41
N ALA A 50 -1.01 4.81 -14.66
CA ALA A 50 0.38 5.11 -15.04
C ALA A 50 0.69 6.61 -14.94
N GLU A 51 -0.23 7.47 -15.38
CA GLU A 51 -0.09 8.92 -15.26
C GLU A 51 -0.14 9.37 -13.80
N ALA A 52 -1.09 8.82 -13.02
CA ALA A 52 -1.18 9.09 -11.59
C ALA A 52 0.11 8.72 -10.84
N VAL A 53 0.68 7.55 -11.12
CA VAL A 53 1.97 7.13 -10.53
C VAL A 53 3.11 8.04 -11.00
N SER A 54 3.18 8.37 -12.30
CA SER A 54 4.19 9.30 -12.83
C SER A 54 4.14 10.67 -12.15
N TYR A 55 2.95 11.17 -11.84
CA TYR A 55 2.78 12.40 -11.07
C TYR A 55 3.29 12.24 -9.63
N ILE A 56 2.87 11.20 -8.91
CA ILE A 56 3.28 10.94 -7.52
C ILE A 56 4.81 10.83 -7.40
N LEU A 57 5.46 10.17 -8.37
CA LEU A 57 6.93 10.01 -8.36
C LEU A 57 7.70 11.32 -8.60
N LYS A 58 7.03 12.41 -9.03
CA LYS A 58 7.66 13.70 -9.34
C LYS A 58 7.43 14.78 -8.28
N VAL A 59 6.54 14.57 -7.32
CA VAL A 59 6.34 15.53 -6.23
C VAL A 59 7.47 15.39 -5.20
N LYS A 60 7.56 16.35 -4.26
CA LYS A 60 8.58 16.31 -3.20
C LYS A 60 8.43 15.04 -2.36
N GLU A 61 9.54 14.50 -1.89
CA GLU A 61 9.63 13.21 -1.19
C GLU A 61 8.67 13.09 0.01
N ASP A 62 8.53 14.15 0.81
CA ASP A 62 7.64 14.20 1.97
C ASP A 62 6.17 14.09 1.56
N VAL A 63 5.78 14.83 0.52
CA VAL A 63 4.44 14.79 -0.07
C VAL A 63 4.20 13.46 -0.77
N GLN A 64 5.18 12.98 -1.54
CA GLN A 64 5.13 11.71 -2.27
C GLN A 64 4.82 10.57 -1.32
N MET A 65 5.53 10.47 -0.20
CA MET A 65 5.30 9.41 0.77
C MET A 65 3.91 9.53 1.40
N LYS A 66 3.45 10.75 1.74
CA LYS A 66 2.08 10.97 2.22
C LYS A 66 1.03 10.50 1.20
N LEU A 67 1.20 10.80 -0.09
CA LEU A 67 0.28 10.35 -1.15
C LEU A 67 0.24 8.83 -1.28
N ILE A 68 1.40 8.17 -1.29
CA ILE A 68 1.50 6.70 -1.38
C ILE A 68 0.80 6.06 -0.19
N VAL A 69 1.11 6.51 1.03
CA VAL A 69 0.53 5.99 2.26
C VAL A 69 -0.97 6.27 2.34
N LEU A 70 -1.43 7.45 1.92
CA LEU A 70 -2.85 7.80 1.86
C LEU A 70 -3.62 6.82 0.99
N LEU A 71 -3.18 6.63 -0.27
CA LEU A 71 -3.86 5.74 -1.21
C LEU A 71 -3.89 4.30 -0.69
N TRP A 72 -2.79 3.82 -0.11
CA TRP A 72 -2.71 2.50 0.50
C TRP A 72 -3.63 2.34 1.72
N GLN A 73 -3.57 3.28 2.67
CA GLN A 73 -4.40 3.24 3.88
C GLN A 73 -5.89 3.37 3.55
N TRP A 74 -6.24 4.17 2.56
CA TRP A 74 -7.63 4.31 2.11
C TRP A 74 -8.16 3.03 1.46
N TRP A 75 -7.36 2.37 0.62
CA TRP A 75 -7.70 1.07 0.07
C TRP A 75 -7.88 0.01 1.17
N ASN A 76 -7.00 -0.02 2.17
CA ASN A 76 -7.13 -0.91 3.31
C ASN A 76 -8.40 -0.62 4.11
N GLU A 77 -8.72 0.66 4.33
CA GLU A 77 -9.94 1.06 5.03
C GLU A 77 -11.19 0.56 4.31
N ARG A 78 -11.24 0.71 2.97
CA ARG A 78 -12.30 0.16 2.14
C ARG A 78 -12.43 -1.35 2.33
N ASN A 79 -11.32 -2.08 2.34
CA ASN A 79 -11.36 -3.54 2.51
C ASN A 79 -11.87 -3.94 3.89
N ARG A 80 -11.42 -3.27 4.96
CA ARG A 80 -11.90 -3.51 6.33
C ARG A 80 -13.42 -3.34 6.43
N VAL A 81 -13.96 -2.23 5.90
CA VAL A 81 -15.41 -1.98 5.91
C VAL A 81 -16.16 -3.03 5.08
N ARG A 82 -15.62 -3.43 3.93
CA ARG A 82 -16.20 -4.49 3.10
C ARG A 82 -16.28 -5.82 3.83
N GLU A 83 -15.28 -6.16 4.63
CA GLU A 83 -15.25 -7.39 5.45
C GLU A 83 -16.05 -7.25 6.76
N GLY A 84 -16.78 -6.15 6.95
CA GLY A 84 -17.70 -5.94 8.07
C GLY A 84 -17.08 -5.27 9.30
N GLU A 85 -15.84 -4.78 9.21
CA GLU A 85 -15.23 -4.02 10.30
C GLU A 85 -15.80 -2.60 10.41
N LYS A 86 -15.69 -2.02 11.62
CA LYS A 86 -16.06 -0.63 11.84
C LYS A 86 -15.01 0.30 11.23
N ARG A 87 -15.48 1.24 10.42
CA ARG A 87 -14.66 2.30 9.84
C ARG A 87 -14.06 3.23 10.92
N ARG A 88 -12.80 3.62 10.73
CA ARG A 88 -12.10 4.67 11.48
C ARG A 88 -12.62 6.07 11.15
N GLY A 89 -12.43 7.01 12.07
CA GLY A 89 -12.63 8.43 11.82
C GLY A 89 -11.66 8.97 10.77
N ALA A 90 -12.01 10.08 10.13
CA ALA A 90 -11.12 10.70 9.13
C ALA A 90 -9.85 11.24 9.80
N GLU A 91 -9.97 11.76 11.01
CA GLU A 91 -8.89 12.27 11.85
C GLU A 91 -7.94 11.15 12.27
N ASP A 92 -8.48 10.01 12.73
CA ASP A 92 -7.68 8.84 13.11
C ASP A 92 -6.89 8.30 11.90
N LEU A 93 -7.55 8.26 10.74
CA LEU A 93 -6.92 7.77 9.52
C LEU A 93 -5.83 8.72 9.03
N ALA A 94 -6.07 10.04 9.06
CA ALA A 94 -5.09 11.05 8.72
C ALA A 94 -3.87 10.97 9.64
N TYR A 95 -4.08 10.82 10.96
CA TYR A 95 -2.99 10.63 11.92
C TYR A 95 -2.12 9.41 11.58
N VAL A 96 -2.75 8.28 11.28
CA VAL A 96 -2.02 7.05 10.87
C VAL A 96 -1.26 7.26 9.58
N ILE A 97 -1.84 7.95 8.60
CA ILE A 97 -1.17 8.27 7.33
C ILE A 97 0.07 9.14 7.56
N GLU A 98 -0.06 10.22 8.34
CA GLU A 98 1.09 11.09 8.64
C GLU A 98 2.19 10.35 9.38
N LYS A 99 1.82 9.57 10.41
CA LYS A 99 2.76 8.78 11.20
C LYS A 99 3.53 7.79 10.32
N HIS A 100 2.83 6.99 9.52
CA HIS A 100 3.46 6.03 8.63
C HIS A 100 4.34 6.70 7.57
N ALA A 101 3.92 7.84 7.01
CA ALA A 101 4.74 8.57 6.03
C ALA A 101 6.08 9.01 6.64
N VAL A 102 6.07 9.52 7.87
CA VAL A 102 7.30 9.89 8.60
C VAL A 102 8.16 8.66 8.91
N GLU A 103 7.56 7.58 9.38
CA GLU A 103 8.29 6.33 9.69
C GLU A 103 8.97 5.77 8.43
N PHE A 104 8.29 5.72 7.29
CA PHE A 104 8.85 5.20 6.04
C PHE A 104 10.00 6.06 5.49
N LEU A 105 9.91 7.39 5.61
CA LEU A 105 11.03 8.28 5.27
C LEU A 105 12.24 8.09 6.21
N GLY A 106 12.01 7.60 7.42
CA GLY A 106 13.05 7.29 8.40
C GLY A 106 13.80 5.99 8.13
N ILE A 107 13.21 5.04 7.40
CA ILE A 107 13.80 3.70 7.16
C ILE A 107 15.15 3.79 6.42
N GLU A 108 15.31 4.74 5.49
CA GLU A 108 16.59 4.92 4.78
C GLU A 108 17.70 5.46 5.70
N LYS A 109 17.35 6.20 6.75
CA LYS A 109 18.30 6.81 7.69
C LYS A 109 18.70 5.83 8.80
N GLU A 110 17.80 4.90 9.12
CA GLU A 110 18.08 3.74 9.95
C GLU A 110 18.55 2.57 9.10
N ALA A 111 19.61 2.75 8.30
CA ALA A 111 20.45 1.62 7.93
C ALA A 111 21.02 1.04 9.23
N VAL A 112 20.22 0.19 9.88
CA VAL A 112 20.58 -0.55 11.07
C VAL A 112 21.87 -1.26 10.71
N VAL A 113 22.95 -0.90 11.41
CA VAL A 113 24.13 -1.74 11.50
C VAL A 113 23.62 -3.06 12.07
N VAL A 114 23.24 -3.99 11.20
CA VAL A 114 22.80 -5.31 11.62
C VAL A 114 24.07 -5.95 12.18
N PRO A 115 24.19 -6.18 13.50
CA PRO A 115 25.31 -6.94 14.00
C PRO A 115 25.22 -8.30 13.31
N ASN A 116 26.30 -8.69 12.61
CA ASN A 116 26.44 -9.90 11.82
C ASN A 116 25.42 -10.97 12.22
N LYS A 117 24.23 -10.96 11.57
CA LYS A 117 23.24 -12.00 11.84
C LYS A 117 23.91 -13.28 11.37
N PRO A 118 24.01 -14.33 12.22
CA PRO A 118 24.57 -15.58 11.78
C PRO A 118 23.80 -16.01 10.54
N VAL A 119 24.54 -16.34 9.47
CA VAL A 119 24.00 -16.73 8.17
C VAL A 119 22.87 -17.73 8.41
N GLN A 120 21.63 -17.30 8.17
CA GLN A 120 20.46 -18.15 8.31
C GLN A 120 20.47 -19.12 7.12
N ARG A 121 21.16 -20.26 7.31
CA ARG A 121 21.10 -21.36 6.37
C ARG A 121 19.70 -21.97 6.40
N TRP A 122 19.23 -22.40 5.24
CA TRP A 122 17.95 -23.09 5.14
C TRP A 122 17.88 -24.25 6.14
N ARG A 123 16.74 -24.35 6.83
CA ARG A 123 16.42 -25.47 7.72
C ARG A 123 15.20 -26.21 7.18
N LYS A 124 15.32 -27.54 7.16
CA LYS A 124 14.25 -28.49 6.81
C LYS A 124 13.00 -28.23 7.65
N PRO A 125 11.81 -28.04 7.04
CA PRO A 125 10.56 -27.92 7.78
C PRO A 125 10.22 -29.26 8.47
N MET A 126 9.37 -29.20 9.50
CA MET A 126 8.84 -30.41 10.15
C MET A 126 8.13 -31.29 9.12
N ASN A 127 8.15 -32.62 9.31
CA ASN A 127 7.45 -33.56 8.43
C ASN A 127 5.99 -33.11 8.22
N GLU A 128 5.48 -33.25 7.00
CA GLU A 128 4.15 -32.80 6.53
C GLU A 128 3.97 -31.28 6.28
N LYS A 129 5.03 -30.47 6.38
CA LYS A 129 4.98 -29.03 6.05
C LYS A 129 5.86 -28.70 4.84
N MET A 130 5.33 -27.86 3.96
CA MET A 130 6.11 -27.22 2.90
C MET A 130 6.65 -25.87 3.38
N LYS A 131 7.83 -25.50 2.90
CA LYS A 131 8.45 -24.20 3.16
C LYS A 131 8.56 -23.41 1.87
N ILE A 132 8.00 -22.20 1.88
CA ILE A 132 8.12 -21.24 0.79
C ILE A 132 9.17 -20.20 1.20
N ASN A 133 10.17 -20.03 0.35
CA ASN A 133 11.14 -18.95 0.43
C ASN A 133 10.88 -17.98 -0.71
N SER A 134 10.53 -16.74 -0.42
CA SER A 134 10.32 -15.69 -1.44
C SER A 134 11.37 -14.60 -1.30
N ASP A 135 11.74 -13.99 -2.43
CA ASP A 135 12.61 -12.83 -2.45
C ASP A 135 12.24 -11.88 -3.61
N GLY A 136 12.68 -10.64 -3.50
CA GLY A 136 12.46 -9.59 -4.49
C GLY A 136 13.76 -8.86 -4.82
N ALA A 137 13.90 -8.45 -6.07
CA ALA A 137 15.01 -7.63 -6.54
C ALA A 137 14.47 -6.41 -7.28
N PHE A 138 15.14 -5.27 -7.11
CA PHE A 138 14.80 -4.02 -7.76
C PHE A 138 16.07 -3.30 -8.21
N THR A 139 16.05 -2.77 -9.42
CA THR A 139 17.16 -2.01 -9.99
C THR A 139 16.71 -0.59 -10.25
N ALA A 140 17.26 0.36 -9.48
CA ALA A 140 16.80 1.75 -9.46
C ALA A 140 17.13 2.54 -10.74
N ASP A 141 18.18 2.15 -11.46
CA ASP A 141 18.66 2.80 -12.69
C ASP A 141 17.72 2.58 -13.90
N THR A 142 17.15 1.39 -13.98
CA THR A 142 16.25 0.92 -15.04
C THR A 142 14.79 1.00 -14.62
N GLY A 143 14.52 1.09 -13.31
CA GLY A 143 13.16 1.03 -12.75
C GLY A 143 12.53 -0.36 -12.83
N GLU A 144 13.33 -1.39 -13.14
CA GLU A 144 12.85 -2.76 -13.27
C GLU A 144 12.90 -3.48 -11.93
N GLY A 145 11.88 -4.30 -11.69
CA GLY A 145 11.78 -5.12 -10.49
C GLY A 145 11.29 -6.52 -10.82
N GLY A 146 11.73 -7.47 -10.03
CA GLY A 146 11.31 -8.86 -10.11
C GLY A 146 11.12 -9.45 -8.72
N TRP A 147 10.32 -10.51 -8.64
CA TRP A 147 10.20 -11.30 -7.43
C TRP A 147 10.14 -12.77 -7.80
N GLY A 148 10.52 -13.63 -6.87
CA GLY A 148 10.55 -15.07 -7.06
C GLY A 148 10.31 -15.80 -5.76
N TYR A 149 10.02 -17.08 -5.88
CA TYR A 149 9.92 -17.96 -4.73
C TYR A 149 10.36 -19.38 -5.07
N VAL A 150 10.72 -20.14 -4.04
CA VAL A 150 11.04 -21.56 -4.11
C VAL A 150 10.24 -22.27 -3.03
N ILE A 151 9.52 -23.33 -3.42
CA ILE A 151 8.81 -24.21 -2.48
C ILE A 151 9.65 -25.46 -2.29
N ARG A 152 9.85 -25.85 -1.03
CA ARG A 152 10.49 -27.12 -0.68
C ARG A 152 9.63 -27.94 0.24
N ASP A 153 9.64 -29.25 0.03
CA ASP A 153 9.00 -30.20 0.92
C ASP A 153 9.86 -30.50 2.16
N GLY A 154 9.39 -31.46 2.96
CA GLY A 154 10.11 -31.98 4.11
C GLY A 154 11.46 -32.58 3.72
N ASP A 155 11.68 -33.11 2.52
CA ASP A 155 12.97 -33.68 2.11
C ASP A 155 13.91 -32.67 1.47
N GLY A 156 13.47 -31.43 1.35
CA GLY A 156 14.23 -30.35 0.73
C GLY A 156 14.17 -30.38 -0.80
N MET A 157 13.33 -31.22 -1.38
CA MET A 157 13.09 -31.26 -2.83
C MET A 157 12.35 -30.00 -3.25
N VAL A 158 12.83 -29.38 -4.34
CA VAL A 158 12.16 -28.24 -4.96
C VAL A 158 10.97 -28.75 -5.76
N LEU A 159 9.81 -28.15 -5.52
CA LEU A 159 8.57 -28.41 -6.24
C LEU A 159 8.33 -27.38 -7.33
#